data_AF-A0A7V0J0B0-F1
#
_entry.id   AF-A0A7V0J0B0-F1
#
_cell.length_a   1.000
_cell.length_b   1.000
_cell.length_c   1.000
_cell.angle_alpha   90.00
_cell.angle_beta   90.00
_cell.angle_gamma   90.00
#
_symmetry.space_group_name_H-M   'P 1'
#
loop_
_entity.id
_entity.type
_entity.pdbx_description
1 polymer ?
#
loop_
_entity_poly.entity_id
_entity_poly.type
_entity_poly.pdbx_seq_one_letter_code
_entity_poly.pdbx_strand_id
1 'polypeptide(L)'
;MRKIVIIDAVFDDMNNCAYLIFKDTDEHFQLQVSKDVGKRAALLLYNAFPLNEKSIYSSFVRLADGFGFKIDSVVLTADLKSEDTAKLVISQNDKTIELLMDSDDAILVALISRAAIFIDDDSGYDDVENDLISNWCNFFSKVL
;
A
#
# COMPACT_ATOMS: atom_id res chain seq x y z
N MET A 1 -4.09 -9.32 -12.20
CA MET A 1 -3.86 -8.04 -11.49
C MET A 1 -5.19 -7.48 -11.06
N ARG A 2 -5.35 -7.28 -9.75
CA ARG A 2 -6.55 -6.71 -9.12
C ARG A 2 -6.26 -5.36 -8.49
N LYS A 3 -7.19 -4.41 -8.63
CA LYS A 3 -7.06 -3.08 -8.02
C LYS A 3 -7.54 -3.14 -6.58
N ILE A 4 -6.75 -2.58 -5.67
CA ILE A 4 -7.01 -2.67 -4.24
C ILE A 4 -7.10 -1.28 -3.63
N VAL A 5 -7.83 -1.17 -2.52
CA VAL A 5 -7.91 0.03 -1.72
C VAL A 5 -7.54 -0.30 -0.29
N ILE A 6 -6.55 0.41 0.27
CA ILE A 6 -6.25 0.31 1.69
C ILE A 6 -7.35 1.06 2.45
N ILE A 7 -8.01 0.36 3.37
CA ILE A 7 -9.14 0.90 4.14
C ILE A 7 -8.81 1.12 5.62
N ASP A 8 -7.85 0.38 6.17
CA ASP A 8 -7.46 0.50 7.57
C ASP A 8 -6.05 -0.07 7.82
N ALA A 9 -5.54 0.13 9.03
CA ALA A 9 -4.32 -0.48 9.53
C ALA A 9 -4.50 -0.97 10.97
N VAL A 10 -4.21 -2.26 11.19
CA VAL A 10 -4.22 -2.89 12.52
C VAL A 10 -2.78 -3.02 13.02
N PHE A 11 -2.54 -2.67 14.29
CA PHE A 11 -1.19 -2.72 14.87
C PHE A 11 -1.04 -3.95 15.75
N ASP A 12 0.02 -4.73 15.51
CA ASP A 12 0.41 -5.85 16.36
C ASP A 12 1.69 -5.46 17.11
N ASP A 13 1.51 -5.06 18.37
CA ASP A 13 2.60 -4.68 19.26
C ASP A 13 3.48 -5.87 19.66
N MET A 14 2.95 -7.11 19.64
CA MET A 14 3.70 -8.30 20.03
C MET A 14 4.71 -8.67 18.94
N ASN A 15 4.29 -8.61 17.67
CA ASN A 15 5.15 -8.92 16.52
C ASN A 15 5.89 -7.70 15.95
N ASN A 16 5.69 -6.51 16.54
CA ASN A 16 6.26 -5.25 16.08
C ASN A 16 6.00 -4.96 14.59
N CYS A 17 4.80 -5.30 14.12
CA CYS A 17 4.37 -5.11 12.75
C CYS A 17 3.01 -4.39 12.70
N ALA A 18 2.55 -4.12 11.49
CA ALA A 18 1.19 -3.69 11.24
C ALA A 18 0.60 -4.51 10.09
N TYR A 19 -0.72 -4.64 10.07
CA TYR A 19 -1.48 -5.27 9.01
C TYR A 19 -2.30 -4.19 8.30
N LEU A 20 -1.97 -3.91 7.04
CA LEU A 20 -2.80 -3.05 6.20
C LEU A 20 -3.98 -3.87 5.72
N ILE A 21 -5.18 -3.34 5.92
CA ILE A 21 -6.42 -4.00 5.49
C ILE A 21 -6.81 -3.43 4.13
N PHE A 22 -7.00 -4.32 3.17
CA PHE A 22 -7.40 -3.97 1.83
C PHE A 22 -8.82 -4.43 1.55
N LYS A 23 -9.48 -3.71 0.66
CA LYS A 23 -10.74 -4.10 0.05
C LYS A 23 -10.56 -4.28 -1.45
N ASP A 24 -10.90 -5.46 -1.94
CA ASP A 24 -11.26 -5.72 -3.33
C ASP A 24 -12.79 -5.91 -3.42
N THR A 25 -13.34 -5.77 -4.62
CA THR A 25 -14.73 -5.93 -5.05
C THR A 25 -15.67 -6.67 -4.08
N ASP A 26 -15.30 -7.86 -3.59
CA ASP A 26 -16.10 -8.60 -2.59
C ASP A 26 -15.30 -9.20 -1.41
N GLU A 27 -13.98 -8.98 -1.33
CA GLU A 27 -13.11 -9.63 -0.34
C GLU A 27 -12.22 -8.63 0.40
N HIS A 28 -11.89 -8.97 1.65
CA HIS A 28 -10.91 -8.26 2.44
C HIS A 28 -9.72 -9.17 2.67
N PHE A 29 -8.51 -8.63 2.48
CA PHE A 29 -7.27 -9.32 2.79
C PHE A 29 -6.32 -8.36 3.50
N GLN A 30 -5.27 -8.90 4.11
CA GLN A 30 -4.32 -8.12 4.88
C GLN A 30 -2.89 -8.31 4.37
N LEU A 31 -2.11 -7.24 4.37
CA LEU A 31 -0.67 -7.29 4.13
C LEU A 31 0.06 -6.95 5.43
N GLN A 32 0.95 -7.84 5.86
CA GLN A 32 1.88 -7.53 6.93
C GLN A 32 2.94 -6.56 6.42
N VAL A 33 3.11 -5.44 7.10
CA VAL A 33 4.10 -4.41 6.82
C VAL A 33 4.88 -4.06 8.08
N SER A 34 5.98 -3.34 7.94
CA SER A 34 6.66 -2.78 9.10
C SER A 34 5.73 -1.84 9.89
N LYS A 35 5.89 -1.80 11.22
CA LYS A 35 5.06 -0.95 12.09
C LYS A 35 5.16 0.54 11.76
N ASP A 36 6.30 1.01 11.27
CA ASP A 36 6.47 2.42 10.83
C ASP A 36 5.64 2.71 9.57
N VAL A 37 5.64 1.78 8.61
CA VAL A 37 4.84 1.90 7.38
C VAL A 37 3.36 1.86 7.69
N GLY A 38 2.91 0.94 8.56
CA GLY A 38 1.52 0.90 9.03
C GLY A 38 1.08 2.21 9.69
N LYS A 39 1.93 2.81 10.54
CA LYS A 39 1.64 4.11 11.17
C LYS A 39 1.50 5.22 10.14
N ARG A 40 2.43 5.29 9.17
CA ARG A 40 2.39 6.31 8.12
C ARG A 40 1.19 6.13 7.20
N ALA A 41 0.89 4.90 6.81
CA ALA A 41 -0.29 4.57 6.01
C ALA A 41 -1.57 5.00 6.73
N ALA A 42 -1.75 4.64 8.00
CA ALA A 42 -2.88 5.08 8.81
C ALA A 42 -3.01 6.62 8.85
N LEU A 43 -1.92 7.33 9.10
CA LEU A 43 -1.91 8.80 9.13
C LEU A 43 -2.32 9.42 7.78
N LEU A 44 -1.91 8.81 6.66
CA LEU A 44 -2.25 9.24 5.31
C LEU A 44 -3.73 8.93 4.97
N LEU A 45 -4.24 7.76 5.37
CA LEU A 45 -5.62 7.34 5.12
C LEU A 45 -6.63 8.25 5.81
N TYR A 46 -6.40 8.56 7.08
CA TYR A 46 -7.33 9.36 7.87
C TYR A 46 -7.19 10.88 7.63
N ASN A 47 -6.33 11.31 6.68
CA ASN A 47 -5.95 12.71 6.47
C ASN A 47 -5.56 13.43 7.79
N ALA A 48 -5.16 12.66 8.80
CA ALA A 48 -4.93 13.15 10.16
C ALA A 48 -3.60 13.89 10.29
N PHE A 49 -2.74 13.76 9.27
CA PHE A 49 -1.53 14.55 9.12
C PHE A 49 -1.55 15.21 7.74
N PRO A 50 -1.37 16.55 7.64
CA PRO A 50 -0.98 17.13 6.36
C PRO A 50 0.30 16.42 5.92
N LEU A 51 0.32 15.94 4.67
CA LEU A 51 1.48 15.33 4.01
C LEU A 51 2.74 16.08 4.41
N ASN A 52 3.44 15.55 5.41
CA ASN A 52 4.48 16.31 6.08
C ASN A 52 5.57 16.50 5.03
N GLU A 53 5.79 17.75 4.59
CA GLU A 53 6.59 18.11 3.40
C GLU A 53 8.08 17.70 3.47
N LYS A 54 8.45 16.95 4.50
CA LYS A 54 9.81 16.55 4.87
C LYS A 54 10.04 15.03 4.79
N SER A 55 9.06 14.22 4.38
CA SER A 55 9.30 12.78 4.20
C SER A 55 10.05 12.52 2.89
N ILE A 56 10.93 11.52 2.86
CA ILE A 56 11.67 11.13 1.65
C ILE A 56 10.73 10.80 0.49
N TYR A 57 9.60 10.14 0.77
CA TYR A 57 8.57 9.82 -0.22
C TYR A 57 7.86 11.06 -0.76
N SER A 58 7.59 12.06 0.10
CA SER A 58 7.01 13.33 -0.36
C SER A 58 7.97 14.10 -1.27
N SER A 59 9.27 14.08 -0.95
CA SER A 59 10.32 14.64 -1.81
C SER A 59 10.44 13.89 -3.14
N PHE A 60 10.37 12.55 -3.10
CA PHE A 60 10.38 11.72 -4.31
C PHE A 60 9.21 12.05 -5.23
N VAL A 61 7.97 12.10 -4.71
CA VAL A 61 6.78 12.43 -5.49
C VAL A 61 6.88 13.84 -6.08
N ARG A 62 7.38 14.82 -5.32
CA ARG A 62 7.61 16.19 -5.80
C ARG A 62 8.70 16.27 -6.87
N LEU A 63 9.76 15.48 -6.75
CA LEU A 63 10.81 15.42 -7.77
C LEU A 63 10.29 14.80 -9.06
N ALA A 64 9.56 13.69 -8.97
CA ALA A 64 8.93 13.05 -10.12
C ALA A 64 8.04 14.05 -10.88
N ASP A 65 7.15 14.74 -10.15
CA ASP A 65 6.29 15.79 -10.70
C ASP A 65 7.10 16.95 -11.32
N GLY A 66 8.14 17.41 -10.63
CA GLY A 66 9.04 18.47 -11.12
C GLY A 66 9.80 18.10 -12.40
N PHE A 67 10.04 16.82 -12.64
CA PHE A 67 10.60 16.31 -13.91
C PHE A 67 9.52 15.98 -14.95
N GLY A 68 8.24 16.19 -14.65
CA GLY A 68 7.11 15.89 -15.54
C GLY A 68 6.77 14.41 -15.62
N PHE A 69 7.21 13.59 -14.65
CA PHE A 69 6.73 12.23 -14.49
C PHE A 69 5.46 12.22 -13.66
N LYS A 70 4.46 11.48 -14.13
CA LYS A 70 3.26 11.16 -13.36
C LYS A 70 3.41 9.75 -12.80
N ILE A 71 3.14 9.59 -11.51
CA ILE A 71 3.05 8.27 -10.88
C ILE A 71 1.63 7.75 -11.13
N ASP A 72 1.48 6.70 -11.92
CA ASP A 72 0.18 6.19 -12.33
C ASP A 72 -0.31 5.08 -11.40
N SER A 73 0.58 4.13 -11.09
CA SER A 73 0.23 2.99 -10.26
C SER A 73 1.43 2.33 -9.60
N VAL A 74 1.12 1.53 -8.58
CA VAL A 74 2.03 0.56 -7.96
C VAL A 74 1.43 -0.83 -8.12
N VAL A 75 2.26 -1.81 -8.49
CA VAL A 75 1.88 -3.23 -8.55
C VAL A 75 2.73 -3.99 -7.53
N LEU A 76 2.10 -4.51 -6.49
CA LEU A 76 2.73 -5.36 -5.49
C LEU A 76 2.93 -6.77 -6.07
N THR A 77 4.15 -7.27 -6.00
CA THR A 77 4.57 -8.56 -6.55
C THR A 77 5.33 -9.33 -5.49
N ALA A 78 4.79 -10.45 -5.00
CA ALA A 78 5.61 -11.33 -4.15
C ALA A 78 6.44 -12.23 -5.06
N ASP A 79 7.76 -12.16 -4.93
CA ASP A 79 8.62 -13.20 -5.51
C ASP A 79 8.68 -14.37 -4.53
N LEU A 80 8.48 -15.60 -5.03
CA LEU A 80 8.56 -16.86 -4.29
C LEU A 80 9.93 -17.08 -3.60
N LYS A 81 10.88 -16.16 -3.79
CA LYS A 81 12.25 -16.18 -3.27
C LYS A 81 12.54 -15.15 -2.16
N SER A 82 11.52 -14.61 -1.49
CA SER A 82 11.61 -13.92 -0.19
C SER A 82 11.89 -12.41 -0.14
N GLU A 83 11.69 -11.68 -1.25
CA GLU A 83 11.69 -10.21 -1.19
C GLU A 83 10.35 -9.66 -1.69
N ASP A 84 9.61 -9.03 -0.78
CA ASP A 84 8.38 -8.29 -1.08
C ASP A 84 8.74 -7.08 -1.96
N THR A 85 8.59 -7.25 -3.27
CA THR A 85 8.92 -6.21 -4.25
C THR A 85 7.68 -5.62 -4.88
N ALA A 86 7.80 -4.42 -5.40
CA ALA A 86 6.74 -3.75 -6.12
C ALA A 86 7.28 -3.06 -7.36
N LYS A 87 6.42 -2.97 -8.37
CA LYS A 87 6.66 -2.18 -9.57
C LYS A 87 5.97 -0.84 -9.45
N LEU A 88 6.74 0.24 -9.46
CA LEU A 88 6.23 1.60 -9.62
C LEU A 88 6.11 1.92 -11.10
N VAL A 89 4.91 2.21 -11.56
CA VAL A 89 4.60 2.58 -12.94
C VAL A 89 4.49 4.10 -13.02
N ILE A 90 5.38 4.72 -13.80
CA ILE A 90 5.38 6.16 -14.06
C ILE A 90 5.27 6.45 -15.55
N SER A 91 4.63 7.55 -15.91
CA SER A 91 4.50 8.01 -17.30
C SER A 91 5.07 9.40 -17.53
N GLN A 92 5.63 9.62 -18.74
CA GLN A 92 6.08 10.92 -19.23
C GLN A 92 6.07 10.91 -20.76
N ASN A 93 5.42 11.89 -21.40
CA ASN A 93 5.43 12.09 -22.86
C ASN A 93 5.18 10.78 -23.65
N ASP A 94 4.07 10.11 -23.36
CA ASP A 94 3.63 8.83 -23.95
C ASP A 94 4.53 7.61 -23.69
N LYS A 95 5.58 7.78 -22.87
CA LYS A 95 6.41 6.66 -22.40
C LYS A 95 5.95 6.22 -21.02
N THR A 96 5.90 4.91 -20.85
CA THR A 96 5.70 4.27 -19.54
C THR A 96 7.04 3.67 -19.10
N ILE A 97 7.40 3.89 -17.84
CA ILE A 97 8.60 3.36 -17.21
C ILE A 97 8.17 2.58 -15.98
N GLU A 98 8.72 1.38 -15.84
CA GLU A 98 8.53 0.53 -14.66
C GLU A 98 9.82 0.53 -13.84
N LEU A 99 9.71 0.81 -12.54
CA LEU A 99 10.81 0.79 -11.60
C LEU A 99 10.53 -0.27 -10.53
N LEU A 100 11.51 -1.12 -10.23
CA LEU A 100 11.45 -2.04 -9.10
C LEU A 100 11.81 -1.30 -7.81
N MET A 101 11.03 -1.54 -6.76
CA MET A 101 11.26 -0.99 -5.42
C MET A 101 10.70 -1.95 -4.35
N ASP A 102 10.98 -1.66 -3.09
CA ASP A 102 10.42 -2.37 -1.95
C ASP A 102 8.90 -2.11 -1.82
N SER A 103 8.12 -3.13 -1.46
CA SER A 103 6.66 -3.03 -1.32
C SER A 103 6.22 -2.01 -0.26
N ASP A 104 6.92 -1.92 0.87
CA ASP A 104 6.60 -0.96 1.95
C ASP A 104 6.76 0.49 1.42
N ASP A 105 7.85 0.74 0.70
CA ASP A 105 8.12 2.04 0.08
C ASP A 105 7.08 2.37 -1.01
N ALA A 106 6.72 1.38 -1.83
CA ALA A 106 5.77 1.56 -2.92
C ALA A 106 4.38 1.92 -2.42
N ILE A 107 3.92 1.30 -1.32
CA ILE A 107 2.65 1.62 -0.66
C ILE A 107 2.63 3.09 -0.22
N LEU A 108 3.69 3.56 0.42
CA LEU A 108 3.77 4.95 0.87
C LEU A 108 3.80 5.93 -0.30
N VAL A 109 4.56 5.63 -1.36
CA VAL A 109 4.56 6.44 -2.59
C VAL A 109 3.17 6.48 -3.22
N ALA A 110 2.47 5.36 -3.31
CA ALA A 110 1.12 5.31 -3.87
C ALA A 110 0.12 6.14 -3.06
N LEU A 111 0.13 6.00 -1.73
CA LEU A 111 -0.75 6.79 -0.84
C LEU A 111 -0.49 8.31 -0.97
N ILE A 112 0.78 8.71 -1.02
CA ILE A 112 1.17 10.13 -1.12
C ILE A 112 0.81 10.72 -2.48
N SER A 113 1.09 9.99 -3.56
CA SER A 113 0.80 10.41 -4.94
C SER A 113 -0.65 10.19 -5.35
N ARG A 114 -1.44 9.48 -4.53
CA ARG A 114 -2.79 8.99 -4.86
C ARG A 114 -2.83 8.10 -6.09
N ALA A 115 -1.72 7.40 -6.36
CA ALA A 115 -1.63 6.42 -7.44
C ALA A 115 -2.49 5.19 -7.12
N ALA A 116 -2.92 4.46 -8.16
CA ALA A 116 -3.65 3.21 -7.96
C ALA A 116 -2.71 2.12 -7.43
N ILE A 117 -3.19 1.28 -6.53
CA ILE A 117 -2.46 0.11 -6.05
C ILE A 117 -3.10 -1.13 -6.66
N PHE A 118 -2.25 -2.02 -7.18
CA PHE A 118 -2.61 -3.32 -7.70
C PHE A 118 -1.83 -4.40 -6.97
N ILE A 119 -2.43 -5.58 -6.87
CA ILE A 119 -1.72 -6.82 -6.52
C ILE A 119 -1.69 -7.70 -7.75
N ASP A 120 -0.55 -8.31 -8.00
CA ASP A 120 -0.42 -9.37 -8.99
C ASP A 120 -1.12 -10.64 -8.49
N ASP A 121 -1.91 -11.30 -9.33
CA ASP A 121 -2.75 -12.43 -8.87
C ASP A 121 -1.90 -13.66 -8.53
N ASP A 122 -0.68 -13.72 -9.07
CA ASP A 122 0.30 -14.79 -8.82
C ASP A 122 1.16 -14.52 -7.57
N SER A 123 0.88 -13.46 -6.80
CA SER A 123 1.73 -13.01 -5.69
C SER A 123 1.54 -13.77 -4.38
N GLY A 124 0.63 -14.74 -4.28
CA GLY A 124 0.40 -15.47 -3.02
C GLY A 124 -0.09 -14.62 -1.83
N TYR A 125 -0.51 -13.37 -2.06
CA TYR A 125 -1.10 -12.52 -1.00
C TYR A 125 -2.49 -13.00 -0.55
N ASP A 126 -3.06 -14.00 -1.24
CA ASP A 126 -4.38 -14.59 -0.96
C ASP A 126 -4.39 -15.66 0.14
N ASP A 127 -3.22 -16.15 0.59
CA ASP A 127 -3.14 -17.32 1.47
C ASP A 127 -3.08 -16.99 2.99
N VAL A 128 -3.27 -15.73 3.40
CA VAL A 128 -3.25 -15.38 4.83
C VAL A 128 -4.63 -15.57 5.45
N GLU A 129 -4.82 -16.67 6.16
CA GLU A 129 -6.05 -17.07 6.87
C GLU A 129 -6.71 -15.93 7.68
N ASN A 130 -8.03 -15.85 7.51
CA ASN A 130 -8.96 -14.73 7.76
C ASN A 130 -9.30 -14.41 9.23
N ASP A 131 -8.49 -14.81 10.22
CA ASP A 131 -8.92 -14.77 11.63
C ASP A 131 -8.96 -13.35 12.24
N LEU A 132 -8.03 -12.47 11.86
CA LEU A 132 -8.01 -11.07 12.33
C LEU A 132 -9.10 -10.24 11.65
N ILE A 133 -9.27 -10.42 10.33
CA ILE A 133 -10.26 -9.69 9.51
C ILE A 133 -11.68 -10.07 9.92
N SER A 134 -11.96 -11.36 10.16
CA SER A 134 -13.29 -11.82 10.59
C SER A 134 -13.73 -11.17 11.90
N ASN A 135 -12.81 -11.00 12.85
CA ASN A 135 -13.10 -10.35 14.12
C ASN A 135 -13.25 -8.82 13.98
N TRP A 136 -12.43 -8.19 13.15
CA TRP A 136 -12.50 -6.74 12.88
C TRP A 136 -13.73 -6.33 12.08
N CYS A 137 -14.08 -7.04 11.01
CA CYS A 137 -15.31 -6.79 10.24
C CYS A 137 -16.58 -7.02 11.09
N ASN A 138 -16.57 -8.01 11.99
CA ASN A 138 -17.65 -8.25 12.95
C ASN A 138 -17.78 -7.16 14.02
N PHE A 139 -16.69 -6.46 14.34
CA PHE A 139 -16.73 -5.32 15.25
C PHE A 139 -17.41 -4.13 14.57
N PHE A 140 -17.02 -3.76 13.36
CA PHE A 140 -17.61 -2.61 12.65
C PHE A 140 -19.06 -2.82 12.22
N SER A 141 -19.46 -4.05 11.86
CA SER A 141 -20.87 -4.35 11.53
C SER A 141 -21.82 -4.26 12.73
N LYS A 142 -21.29 -4.20 13.96
CA LYS A 142 -22.07 -4.04 15.20
C LYS A 142 -22.07 -2.61 15.73
N VAL A 143 -21.19 -1.75 15.23
CA VAL A 143 -20.95 -0.39 15.75
C VAL A 143 -21.53 0.71 14.84
N LEU A 144 -21.88 0.39 13.59
CA LEU A 144 -22.65 1.24 12.67
C LEU A 144 -24.12 0.80 12.62
#